data_AF-A0A2N5AEC6-F1
#
_entry.id   AF-A0A2N5AEC6-F1
#
_cell.length_a   1.000
_cell.length_b   1.000
_cell.length_c   1.000
_cell.angle_alpha   90.00
_cell.angle_beta   90.00
_cell.angle_gamma   90.00
#
_symmetry.space_group_name_H-M   'P 1'
#
loop_
_entity.id
_entity.type
_entity.pdbx_description
1 polymer ?
#
loop_
_entity_poly.entity_id
_entity_poly.type
_entity_poly.pdbx_seq_one_letter_code
_entity_poly.pdbx_strand_id
1 'polypeptide(L)'
;MNIDTREITLEPADNARLLALCGPFDDNIKQLERRLGIEINRRDNHFKLTGRAICVHAAADILRSLYVDTAPMRGQIQDIEPEQIHLAIKEARVLEQSAESVPEYGKAVNIKTKRGVIKPRTPNQAQYIANILDHDITFGVGPAGTG
;
A
#
# COMPACT_ATOMS: atom_id res chain seq x y z
N MET A 1 -9.87 19.92 -15.85
CA MET A 1 -9.44 18.65 -15.22
C MET A 1 -10.69 17.80 -15.05
N ASN A 2 -10.71 16.56 -15.54
CA ASN A 2 -11.86 15.69 -15.33
C ASN A 2 -11.86 15.21 -13.89
N ILE A 3 -12.88 15.64 -13.14
CA ILE A 3 -13.18 15.15 -11.80
C ILE A 3 -13.99 13.87 -11.98
N ASP A 4 -13.55 12.81 -11.33
CA ASP A 4 -14.21 11.51 -11.30
C ASP A 4 -14.62 11.18 -9.87
N THR A 5 -15.72 10.45 -9.72
CA THR A 5 -16.24 9.98 -8.44
C THR A 5 -16.32 8.46 -8.48
N ARG A 6 -15.67 7.80 -7.53
CA ARG A 6 -15.68 6.35 -7.42
C ARG A 6 -16.08 5.90 -6.03
N GLU A 7 -16.98 4.94 -5.98
CA GLU A 7 -17.39 4.28 -4.75
C GLU A 7 -16.71 2.91 -4.66
N ILE A 8 -16.18 2.58 -3.48
CA ILE A 8 -15.62 1.27 -3.17
C ILE A 8 -16.16 0.78 -1.84
N THR A 9 -16.31 -0.53 -1.74
CA THR A 9 -16.67 -1.22 -0.50
C THR A 9 -15.52 -2.14 -0.12
N LEU A 10 -15.06 -2.03 1.13
CA LEU A 10 -14.03 -2.91 1.67
C LEU A 10 -14.71 -4.12 2.32
N GLU A 11 -14.38 -5.31 1.84
CA GLU A 11 -14.93 -6.58 2.32
C GLU A 11 -13.81 -7.56 2.74
N PRO A 12 -14.05 -8.42 3.75
CA PRO A 12 -15.26 -8.50 4.59
C PRO A 12 -15.44 -7.27 5.49
N ALA A 13 -16.66 -6.91 5.88
CA ALA A 13 -16.88 -5.78 6.78
C ALA A 13 -16.41 -6.11 8.21
N ASP A 14 -15.28 -5.54 8.61
CA ASP A 14 -14.67 -5.72 9.94
C ASP A 14 -14.27 -4.35 10.52
N ASN A 15 -14.96 -3.93 11.58
CA ASN A 15 -14.76 -2.62 12.19
C ASN A 15 -13.38 -2.45 12.81
N ALA A 16 -12.79 -3.51 13.36
CA ALA A 16 -11.47 -3.42 13.98
C ALA A 16 -10.39 -3.21 12.90
N ARG A 17 -10.51 -3.88 11.76
CA ARG A 17 -9.63 -3.68 10.60
C ARG A 17 -9.82 -2.31 9.96
N LEU A 18 -11.06 -1.82 9.88
CA LEU A 18 -11.34 -0.48 9.35
C LEU A 18 -10.78 0.63 10.27
N LEU A 19 -10.82 0.44 11.59
CA LEU A 19 -10.17 1.35 12.54
C LEU A 19 -8.65 1.35 12.36
N ALA A 20 -8.04 0.16 12.26
CA ALA A 20 -6.61 0.01 12.00
C ALA A 20 -6.17 0.67 10.67
N LEU A 21 -7.01 0.60 9.63
CA LEU A 21 -6.77 1.27 8.35
C LEU A 21 -6.85 2.80 8.47
N CYS A 22 -7.89 3.31 9.12
CA CYS A 22 -8.14 4.76 9.18
C CYS A 22 -7.21 5.49 10.17
N GLY A 23 -6.69 4.77 11.15
CA GLY A 23 -5.82 5.33 12.18
C GLY A 23 -6.58 6.27 13.13
N PRO A 24 -5.87 6.86 14.11
CA PRO A 24 -6.47 7.77 15.08
C PRO A 24 -7.12 8.98 14.38
N PHE A 25 -8.39 9.26 14.68
CA PHE A 25 -9.13 10.40 14.10
C PHE A 25 -9.12 10.48 12.57
N ASP A 26 -9.08 9.32 11.90
CA ASP A 26 -8.99 9.17 10.43
C ASP A 26 -7.75 9.83 9.82
N ASP A 27 -6.65 9.97 10.58
CA ASP A 27 -5.44 10.66 10.12
C ASP A 27 -4.82 9.99 8.88
N ASN A 28 -4.90 8.66 8.78
CA ASN A 28 -4.42 7.93 7.61
C ASN A 28 -5.19 8.30 6.34
N ILE A 29 -6.51 8.44 6.45
CA ILE A 29 -7.37 8.85 5.33
C ILE A 29 -7.06 10.29 4.94
N LYS A 30 -6.95 11.19 5.92
CA LYS A 30 -6.58 12.60 5.69
C LYS A 30 -5.19 12.73 5.06
N GLN A 31 -4.24 11.88 5.43
CA GLN A 31 -2.92 11.85 4.82
C GLN A 31 -2.99 11.45 3.35
N LEU A 32 -3.80 10.43 3.01
CA LEU A 32 -4.02 10.00 1.64
C LEU A 32 -4.70 11.10 0.79
N GLU A 33 -5.72 11.76 1.34
CA GLU A 33 -6.40 12.92 0.73
C GLU A 33 -5.41 14.04 0.40
N ARG A 34 -4.63 14.49 1.39
CA ARG A 34 -3.67 15.60 1.23
C ARG A 34 -2.59 15.30 0.21
N ARG A 35 -2.10 14.05 0.16
CA ARG A 35 -1.00 13.64 -0.73
C ARG A 35 -1.46 13.45 -2.18
N LEU A 36 -2.67 12.93 -2.39
CA LEU A 36 -3.20 12.66 -3.73
C LEU A 36 -4.05 13.82 -4.29
N GLY A 37 -4.42 14.78 -3.44
CA GLY A 37 -5.28 15.92 -3.81
C GLY A 37 -6.70 15.47 -4.16
N ILE A 38 -7.24 14.53 -3.39
CA ILE A 38 -8.61 14.00 -3.55
C ILE A 38 -9.40 14.15 -2.25
N GLU A 39 -10.72 14.03 -2.35
CA GLU A 39 -11.64 13.96 -1.21
C GLU A 39 -12.08 12.51 -1.00
N ILE A 40 -12.03 12.03 0.24
CA ILE A 40 -12.41 10.68 0.66
C ILE A 40 -13.47 10.79 1.76
N ASN A 41 -14.71 10.44 1.41
CA ASN A 41 -15.80 10.34 2.37
C ASN A 41 -16.03 8.87 2.73
N ARG A 42 -16.00 8.56 4.04
CA ARG A 42 -16.22 7.21 4.55
C ARG A 42 -17.55 7.11 5.28
N ARG A 43 -18.28 6.02 5.02
CA ARG A 43 -19.42 5.56 5.83
C ARG A 43 -19.30 4.05 6.04
N ASP A 44 -19.00 3.65 7.27
CA ASP A 44 -18.72 2.25 7.65
C ASP A 44 -17.57 1.66 6.82
N ASN A 45 -17.85 0.68 5.97
CA ASN A 45 -16.91 0.05 5.03
C ASN A 45 -17.03 0.58 3.59
N HIS A 46 -17.86 1.59 3.36
CA HIS A 46 -18.06 2.24 2.07
C HIS A 46 -17.23 3.53 2.01
N PHE A 47 -16.48 3.70 0.93
CA PHE A 47 -15.63 4.87 0.69
C PHE A 47 -16.00 5.48 -0.65
N LYS A 48 -16.24 6.78 -0.64
CA LYS A 48 -16.49 7.60 -1.82
C LYS A 48 -15.29 8.51 -2.07
N LEU A 49 -14.65 8.32 -3.22
CA LEU A 49 -13.42 8.98 -3.63
C LEU A 49 -13.74 9.97 -4.74
N THR A 50 -13.39 11.25 -4.59
CA THR A 50 -13.67 12.29 -5.59
C THR A 50 -12.42 13.10 -5.89
N GLY A 51 -12.09 13.26 -7.17
CA GLY A 51 -10.92 14.03 -7.58
C GLY A 51 -10.46 13.68 -8.99
N ARG A 52 -9.18 13.89 -9.31
CA ARG A 52 -8.63 13.53 -10.62
C ARG A 52 -8.68 12.01 -10.82
N ALA A 53 -9.18 11.54 -11.97
CA ALA A 53 -9.39 10.12 -12.25
C ALA A 53 -8.20 9.20 -11.91
N ILE A 54 -6.97 9.60 -12.26
CA ILE A 54 -5.75 8.81 -11.97
C ILE A 54 -5.50 8.69 -10.46
N CYS A 55 -5.74 9.76 -9.69
CA CYS A 55 -5.58 9.79 -8.24
C CYS A 55 -6.68 8.98 -7.55
N VAL A 56 -7.91 9.09 -8.03
CA VAL A 56 -9.07 8.32 -7.52
C VAL A 56 -8.86 6.82 -7.73
N HIS A 57 -8.38 6.42 -8.91
CA HIS A 57 -8.10 5.01 -9.19
C HIS A 57 -7.03 4.45 -8.26
N ALA A 58 -5.92 5.16 -8.10
CA ALA A 58 -4.84 4.72 -7.23
C ALA A 58 -5.21 4.74 -5.74
N ALA A 59 -5.96 5.75 -5.29
CA ALA A 59 -6.46 5.76 -3.91
C ALA A 59 -7.33 4.53 -3.63
N ALA A 60 -8.16 4.11 -4.60
CA ALA A 60 -8.96 2.90 -4.46
C ALA A 60 -8.10 1.63 -4.32
N ASP A 61 -7.02 1.52 -5.09
CA ASP A 61 -6.11 0.38 -5.02
C ASP A 61 -5.26 0.39 -3.74
N ILE A 62 -4.78 1.55 -3.32
CA ILE A 62 -4.06 1.74 -2.05
C ILE A 62 -4.96 1.35 -0.88
N LEU A 63 -6.21 1.83 -0.83
CA LEU A 63 -7.15 1.49 0.25
C LEU A 63 -7.42 -0.02 0.31
N ARG A 64 -7.60 -0.69 -0.84
CA ARG A 64 -7.75 -2.16 -0.89
C ARG A 64 -6.50 -2.87 -0.38
N SER A 65 -5.31 -2.45 -0.81
CA SER A 65 -4.04 -3.06 -0.41
C SER A 65 -3.77 -2.89 1.09
N LEU A 66 -3.93 -1.67 1.60
CA LEU A 66 -3.76 -1.39 3.03
C LEU A 66 -4.80 -2.13 3.86
N TYR A 67 -6.04 -2.26 3.38
CA TYR A 67 -7.05 -3.08 4.05
C TYR A 67 -6.63 -4.55 4.14
N VAL A 68 -6.02 -5.13 3.10
CA VAL A 68 -5.48 -6.49 3.15
C VAL A 68 -4.34 -6.60 4.18
N ASP A 69 -3.50 -5.57 4.30
CA ASP A 69 -2.38 -5.58 5.26
C ASP A 69 -2.86 -5.53 6.73
N THR A 70 -4.07 -5.02 7.01
CA THR A 70 -4.71 -5.14 8.36
C THR A 70 -5.16 -6.56 8.72
N ALA A 71 -5.05 -7.53 7.81
CA ALA A 71 -5.50 -8.90 8.08
C ALA A 71 -4.79 -9.47 9.33
N PRO A 72 -5.55 -10.09 10.26
CA PRO A 72 -5.00 -10.48 11.55
C PRO A 72 -3.91 -11.54 11.38
N MET A 73 -2.74 -11.29 11.98
CA MET A 73 -1.67 -12.26 12.08
C MET A 73 -1.63 -12.80 13.51
N ARG A 74 -1.77 -14.12 13.67
CA ARG A 74 -1.88 -14.77 14.99
C ARG A 74 -2.99 -14.19 15.88
N GLY A 75 -4.08 -13.73 15.26
CA GLY A 75 -5.22 -13.14 15.96
C GLY A 75 -5.06 -11.66 16.32
N GLN A 76 -3.95 -11.01 15.98
CA GLN A 76 -3.74 -9.58 16.19
C GLN A 76 -3.86 -8.82 14.88
N ILE A 77 -4.68 -7.77 14.89
CA ILE A 77 -4.81 -6.81 13.79
C ILE A 77 -3.63 -5.85 13.87
N GLN A 78 -3.01 -5.59 12.72
CA GLN A 78 -1.92 -4.62 12.61
C GLN A 78 -2.50 -3.27 12.18
N ASP A 79 -2.11 -2.22 12.90
CA ASP A 79 -2.40 -0.84 12.53
C ASP A 79 -1.61 -0.44 11.29
N ILE A 80 -2.20 0.44 10.48
CA ILE A 80 -1.50 1.04 9.34
C ILE A 80 -0.77 2.28 9.84
N GLU A 81 0.56 2.24 9.76
CA GLU A 81 1.43 3.35 10.10
C GLU A 81 1.48 4.41 8.97
N PRO A 82 1.68 5.69 9.29
CA PRO A 82 1.80 6.77 8.31
C PRO A 82 2.84 6.53 7.20
N GLU A 83 3.93 5.83 7.53
CA GLU A 83 4.99 5.45 6.57
C GLU A 83 4.47 4.46 5.51
N GLN A 84 3.58 3.54 5.88
CA GLN A 84 2.99 2.56 4.95
C GLN A 84 2.11 3.27 3.91
N ILE A 85 1.44 4.35 4.29
CA ILE A 85 0.66 5.19 3.37
C ILE A 85 1.58 5.93 2.41
N HIS A 86 2.66 6.52 2.93
CA HIS A 86 3.63 7.23 2.11
C HIS A 86 4.23 6.29 1.06
N LEU A 87 4.60 5.07 1.48
CA LEU A 87 5.15 4.05 0.61
C LEU A 87 4.14 3.58 -0.44
N ALA A 88 2.88 3.31 -0.05
CA ALA A 88 1.84 2.88 -0.99
C ALA A 88 1.54 3.94 -2.08
N ILE A 89 1.59 5.23 -1.73
CA ILE A 89 1.43 6.33 -2.69
C ILE A 89 2.61 6.36 -3.68
N LYS A 90 3.84 6.13 -3.20
CA LYS A 90 5.03 6.08 -4.05
C LYS A 90 4.98 4.87 -5.00
N GLU A 91 4.61 3.70 -4.48
CA GLU A 91 4.45 2.47 -5.27
C GLU A 91 3.39 2.60 -6.36
N ALA A 92 2.32 3.36 -6.13
CA ALA A 92 1.29 3.60 -7.13
C ALA A 92 1.77 4.47 -8.31
N ARG A 93 2.94 5.14 -8.20
CA ARG A 93 3.58 5.98 -9.24
C ARG A 93 2.69 7.07 -9.83
N VAL A 94 1.61 7.44 -9.15
CA VAL A 94 0.62 8.43 -9.62
C VAL A 94 1.20 9.84 -9.68
N LEU A 95 2.19 10.10 -8.82
CA LEU A 95 2.88 11.38 -8.71
C LEU A 95 4.21 11.39 -9.49
N GLU A 96 4.69 10.24 -9.95
CA GLU A 96 5.94 10.11 -10.71
C GLU A 96 5.63 10.08 -12.21
N GLN A 97 5.59 11.25 -12.85
CA GLN A 97 5.43 11.35 -14.30
C GLN A 97 6.69 10.99 -15.11
N SER A 98 7.77 10.55 -14.47
CA SER A 98 9.04 10.26 -15.16
C SER A 98 10.03 9.55 -14.22
N ALA A 99 10.19 8.24 -14.36
CA ALA A 99 11.44 7.51 -14.12
C ALA A 99 11.23 6.01 -14.33
N GLU A 100 11.44 5.55 -15.57
CA GLU A 100 11.83 4.18 -15.95
C GLU A 100 10.98 2.99 -15.47
N SER A 101 10.44 2.28 -16.44
CA SER A 101 9.89 0.93 -16.30
C SER A 101 11.02 -0.06 -15.98
N VAL A 102 11.09 -0.53 -14.74
CA VAL A 102 11.94 -1.67 -14.40
C VAL A 102 11.21 -2.97 -14.81
N PRO A 103 11.90 -3.94 -15.44
CA PRO A 103 11.26 -5.14 -15.97
C PRO A 103 10.62 -5.99 -14.87
N GLU A 104 9.46 -6.56 -15.18
CA GLU A 104 8.74 -7.54 -14.36
C GLU A 104 9.47 -8.88 -14.39
N TYR A 105 10.48 -9.05 -13.53
CA TYR A 105 11.08 -10.35 -13.25
C TYR A 105 10.63 -10.86 -11.89
N GLY A 106 10.05 -12.06 -11.89
CA GLY A 106 10.00 -12.94 -10.74
C GLY A 106 8.73 -12.81 -9.90
N LYS A 107 7.93 -13.89 -9.89
CA LYS A 107 6.81 -14.12 -8.96
C LYS A 107 7.15 -13.56 -7.58
N ALA A 108 6.41 -12.56 -7.11
CA ALA A 108 6.61 -11.97 -5.79
C ALA A 108 6.58 -13.07 -4.70
N VAL A 109 7.75 -13.47 -4.21
CA VAL A 109 7.85 -14.45 -3.12
C VAL A 109 7.70 -13.69 -1.81
N ASN A 110 6.52 -13.84 -1.21
CA ASN A 110 6.26 -13.30 0.12
C ASN A 110 6.95 -14.18 1.17
N ILE A 111 7.88 -13.61 1.93
CA ILE A 111 8.57 -14.33 3.00
C ILE A 111 7.71 -14.25 4.27
N LYS A 112 7.26 -15.40 4.76
CA LYS A 112 6.57 -15.49 6.06
C LYS A 112 7.58 -15.61 7.19
N THR A 113 7.64 -14.59 8.05
CA THR A 113 8.46 -14.62 9.27
C THR A 113 7.58 -14.75 10.52
N LYS A 114 8.20 -15.00 11.68
CA LYS A 114 7.47 -14.98 12.97
C LYS A 114 6.89 -13.61 13.33
N ARG A 115 7.38 -12.52 12.72
CA ARG A 115 6.99 -11.13 13.00
C ARG A 115 6.04 -10.54 11.94
N GLY A 116 5.79 -11.24 10.84
CA GLY A 116 4.95 -10.74 9.76
C GLY A 116 5.31 -11.32 8.40
N VAL A 117 4.56 -10.89 7.38
CA VAL A 117 4.84 -11.22 5.98
C VAL A 117 5.68 -10.10 5.37
N ILE A 118 6.86 -10.43 4.88
CA ILE A 118 7.71 -9.52 4.12
C ILE A 118 7.35 -9.70 2.65
N LYS A 119 6.77 -8.67 2.05
CA LYS A 119 6.46 -8.61 0.62
C LYS A 119 7.48 -7.71 -0.06
N PRO A 120 8.08 -8.10 -1.19
CA PRO A 120 8.88 -7.18 -1.99
C PRO A 120 7.98 -6.06 -2.51
N ARG A 121 8.42 -4.82 -2.30
CA ARG A 121 7.66 -3.60 -2.61
C ARG A 121 8.22 -2.82 -3.81
N THR A 122 9.48 -3.05 -4.14
CA THR A 122 10.13 -2.52 -5.34
C THR A 122 10.68 -3.65 -6.22
N PRO A 123 10.89 -3.41 -7.53
CA PRO A 123 11.55 -4.38 -8.41
C PRO A 123 12.92 -4.82 -7.89
N ASN A 124 13.70 -3.90 -7.31
CA ASN A 124 14.99 -4.21 -6.70
C ASN A 124 14.84 -5.12 -5.48
N GLN A 125 13.83 -4.90 -4.63
CA GLN A 125 13.54 -5.80 -3.51
C GLN A 125 13.07 -7.18 -3.98
N ALA A 126 12.29 -7.25 -5.06
CA ALA A 126 11.87 -8.53 -5.65
C ALA A 126 13.09 -9.31 -6.15
N GLN A 127 13.99 -8.64 -6.88
CA GLN A 127 15.25 -9.22 -7.33
C GLN A 127 16.15 -9.63 -6.16
N TYR A 128 16.22 -8.82 -5.11
CA TYR A 128 16.99 -9.14 -3.91
C TYR A 128 16.45 -10.39 -3.21
N ILE A 129 15.13 -10.51 -3.05
CA ILE A 129 14.50 -11.70 -2.49
C ILE A 129 14.73 -12.93 -3.38
N ALA A 130 14.64 -12.79 -4.71
CA ALA A 130 14.95 -13.88 -5.63
C ALA A 130 16.40 -14.35 -5.48
N ASN A 131 17.35 -13.40 -5.38
CA ASN A 131 18.77 -13.73 -5.21
C ASN A 131 19.03 -14.47 -3.88
N ILE A 132 18.35 -14.08 -2.79
CA ILE A 132 18.44 -14.78 -1.50
C ILE A 132 18.01 -16.25 -1.60
N LEU A 133 17.05 -16.57 -2.48
CA LEU A 133 16.54 -17.93 -2.64
C LEU A 133 17.44 -18.79 -3.53
N ASP A 134 18.07 -18.18 -4.54
CA ASP A 134 18.89 -18.90 -5.53
C ASP A 134 20.39 -18.98 -5.16
N HIS A 135 20.86 -18.17 -4.20
CA HIS A 135 22.28 -18.09 -3.86
C HIS A 135 22.53 -18.25 -2.35
N ASP A 136 23.60 -18.98 -2.00
CA ASP A 136 24.00 -19.21 -0.60
C ASP A 136 24.36 -17.90 0.14
N ILE A 137 24.87 -16.90 -0.58
CA ILE A 137 25.26 -15.59 -0.04
C ILE A 137 24.80 -14.50 -1.01
N THR A 138 24.05 -13.51 -0.50
CA THR A 138 23.62 -12.33 -1.26
C THR A 138 23.99 -11.07 -0.48
N PHE A 139 24.54 -10.06 -1.17
CA PHE A 139 24.84 -8.74 -0.60
C PHE A 139 23.85 -7.70 -1.11
N GLY A 140 23.19 -6.98 -0.20
CA GLY A 140 22.36 -5.83 -0.53
C GLY A 140 23.16 -4.54 -0.44
N VAL A 141 23.26 -3.78 -1.54
CA VAL A 141 23.97 -2.50 -1.59
C VAL A 141 22.99 -1.40 -2.01
N GLY A 142 22.70 -0.49 -1.09
CA GLY A 142 21.79 0.63 -1.31
C GLY A 142 21.82 1.62 -0.13
N PRO A 143 21.36 2.86 -0.33
CA PRO A 143 21.21 3.82 0.76
C PRO A 143 20.20 3.31 1.79
N ALA A 144 20.37 3.70 3.05
CA ALA A 144 19.51 3.21 4.14
C ALA A 144 18.02 3.49 3.83
N GLY A 145 17.20 2.44 3.91
CA GLY A 145 15.74 2.53 3.75
C GLY A 145 15.20 2.30 2.34
N THR A 146 16.02 1.97 1.33
CA THR A 146 15.51 1.68 -0.03
C THR A 146 15.13 0.23 -0.28
N GLY A 147 15.50 -0.67 0.63
CA GLY A 147 15.53 -2.12 0.39
C GLY A 147 16.70 -2.43 -0.55
#